data_AF-A0A316AJI0-F1
#
_entry.id   AF-A0A316AJI0-F1
#
_cell.length_a   1.000
_cell.length_b   1.000
_cell.length_c   1.000
_cell.angle_alpha   90.00
_cell.angle_beta   90.00
_cell.angle_gamma   90.00
#
_symmetry.space_group_name_H-M   'P 1'
#
loop_
_entity.id
_entity.type
_entity.pdbx_description
1 polymer ?
#
loop_
_entity_poly.entity_id
_entity_poly.type
_entity_poly.pdbx_seq_one_letter_code
_entity_poly.pdbx_strand_id
1 'polypeptide(L)'
;MQIHFNYRFSRQIWRVLAHPEVQRKEWVVELRDPATKQVSFAALDTGLQKVLWEVSPPYSDWWSSLTAMSGDQVYIHDYRYPEIPEPTDLRALSLLDGSSLWELANQVLVEPLEKPWLKVAGRQGRGGVPKYSVVDANTGAYSPFKEESLTVPKGLALQAPVLYKDGEPYFEPMKAFIATMTDGHSAISIDYLEWNPFMMFSYYIYQQEKLIQFLLVVNKSKELIFHEQISAPSDGIGQATMLMKEDLLVFLKNKNEFSSLKFS
;
A
#
# COMPACT_ATOMS: atom_id res chain seq x y z
N MET A 1 -7.81 23.30 2.71
CA MET A 1 -6.97 22.09 2.83
C MET A 1 -5.95 22.10 1.71
N GLN A 2 -4.71 21.69 1.96
CA GLN A 2 -3.66 21.68 0.94
C GLN A 2 -2.86 20.38 0.99
N ILE A 3 -2.13 20.09 -0.08
CA ILE A 3 -1.20 18.97 -0.14
C ILE A 3 -0.16 19.13 0.97
N HIS A 4 -0.08 18.14 1.86
CA HIS A 4 0.84 18.11 3.00
C HIS A 4 2.22 17.61 2.59
N PHE A 5 2.27 16.59 1.74
CA PHE A 5 3.51 16.06 1.19
C PHE A 5 3.27 15.54 -0.24
N ASN A 6 4.23 15.77 -1.12
CA ASN A 6 4.23 15.30 -2.49
C ASN A 6 5.65 14.88 -2.89
N TYR A 7 5.77 13.71 -3.50
CA TYR A 7 7.03 13.27 -4.08
C TYR A 7 6.79 12.47 -5.35
N ARG A 8 7.53 12.80 -6.41
CA ARG A 8 7.48 12.10 -7.69
C ARG A 8 8.67 11.18 -7.85
N PHE A 9 8.41 9.89 -7.96
CA PHE A 9 9.39 8.87 -8.33
C PHE A 9 9.61 8.84 -9.84
N SER A 10 10.81 8.43 -10.24
CA SER A 10 11.14 8.13 -11.64
C SER A 10 10.47 6.85 -12.15
N ARG A 11 10.08 5.96 -11.23
CA ARG A 11 9.46 4.65 -11.47
C ARG A 11 8.00 4.62 -11.03
N GLN A 12 7.24 3.64 -11.50
CA GLN A 12 5.83 3.48 -11.11
C GLN A 12 5.73 2.92 -9.70
N ILE A 13 4.95 3.57 -8.85
CA ILE A 13 4.51 3.04 -7.55
C ILE A 13 3.56 1.88 -7.82
N TRP A 14 3.98 0.69 -7.40
CA TRP A 14 3.23 -0.55 -7.53
C TRP A 14 2.48 -0.90 -6.26
N ARG A 15 3.08 -0.65 -5.09
CA ARG A 15 2.50 -0.94 -3.79
C ARG A 15 2.93 0.11 -2.78
N VAL A 16 2.07 0.35 -1.79
CA VAL A 16 2.31 1.26 -0.68
C VAL A 16 1.92 0.56 0.61
N LEU A 17 2.78 0.63 1.63
CA LEU A 17 2.51 0.19 2.99
C LEU A 17 2.79 1.33 3.96
N ALA A 18 1.86 1.55 4.89
CA ALA A 18 2.08 2.45 6.02
C ALA A 18 2.71 1.69 7.19
N HIS A 19 3.49 2.39 8.03
CA HIS A 19 3.97 1.79 9.26
C HIS A 19 2.78 1.43 10.17
N PRO A 20 2.71 0.20 10.73
CA PRO A 20 1.54 -0.26 11.48
C PRO A 20 1.33 0.45 12.83
N GLU A 21 2.40 1.00 13.41
CA GLU A 21 2.31 1.85 14.61
C GLU A 21 1.78 3.26 14.29
N VAL A 22 0.84 3.72 15.11
CA VAL A 22 0.09 4.98 14.96
C VAL A 22 1.02 6.20 14.87
N GLN A 23 1.90 6.34 15.85
CA GLN A 23 2.84 7.46 15.99
C GLN A 23 3.89 7.54 14.88
N ARG A 24 4.13 6.43 14.18
CA ARG A 24 5.13 6.32 13.11
C ARG A 24 4.57 6.90 11.82
N LYS A 25 5.34 7.75 11.14
CA LYS A 25 4.92 8.46 9.93
C LYS A 25 5.63 7.95 8.68
N GLU A 26 6.31 6.81 8.82
CA GLU A 26 6.99 6.13 7.74
C GLU A 26 6.02 5.36 6.86
N TRP A 27 6.32 5.38 5.57
CA TRP A 27 5.68 4.57 4.55
C TRP A 27 6.77 3.93 3.70
N VAL A 28 6.45 2.78 3.14
CA VAL A 28 7.32 2.09 2.20
C VAL A 28 6.56 1.90 0.91
N VAL A 29 7.23 2.17 -0.21
CA VAL A 29 6.69 2.00 -1.54
C VAL A 29 7.51 1.00 -2.32
N GLU A 30 6.82 0.12 -3.04
CA GLU A 30 7.40 -0.72 -4.09
C GLU A 30 7.32 0.05 -5.41
N LEU A 31 8.45 0.15 -6.09
CA LEU A 31 8.61 0.86 -7.34
C LEU A 31 8.99 -0.11 -8.45
N ARG A 32 8.39 0.05 -9.63
CA ARG A 32 8.63 -0.80 -10.79
C ARG A 32 8.87 0.01 -12.04
N ASP A 33 9.80 -0.46 -12.85
CA ASP A 33 9.99 -0.03 -14.23
C ASP A 33 9.62 -1.18 -15.17
N PRO A 34 8.42 -1.14 -15.80
CA PRO A 34 8.00 -2.18 -16.73
C PRO A 34 8.89 -2.30 -17.97
N ALA A 35 9.57 -1.23 -18.40
CA ALA A 35 10.40 -1.24 -19.59
C ALA A 35 11.71 -2.00 -19.35
N THR A 36 12.31 -1.83 -18.17
CA THR A 36 13.57 -2.50 -17.80
C THR A 36 13.36 -3.74 -16.93
N LYS A 37 12.12 -4.02 -16.52
CA LYS A 37 11.75 -5.08 -15.57
C LYS A 37 12.52 -4.99 -14.25
N GLN A 38 12.79 -3.76 -13.80
CA GLN A 38 13.46 -3.51 -12.53
C GLN A 38 12.47 -3.24 -11.40
N VAL A 39 12.86 -3.63 -10.19
CA VAL A 39 12.19 -3.29 -8.94
C VAL A 39 13.13 -2.45 -8.07
N SER A 40 12.57 -1.47 -7.37
CA SER A 40 13.20 -0.81 -6.25
C SER A 40 12.20 -0.61 -5.13
N PHE A 41 12.71 -0.29 -3.96
CA PHE A 41 11.92 0.03 -2.78
C PHE A 41 12.37 1.38 -2.27
N ALA A 42 11.44 2.16 -1.73
CA ALA A 42 11.77 3.41 -1.08
C ALA A 42 11.01 3.52 0.24
N ALA A 43 11.65 4.11 1.25
CA ALA A 43 10.96 4.58 2.44
C ALA A 43 10.86 6.10 2.40
N LEU A 44 9.74 6.60 2.91
CA LEU A 44 9.47 8.01 3.07
C LEU A 44 8.87 8.26 4.45
N ASP A 45 9.04 9.46 4.96
CA ASP A 45 8.45 9.90 6.23
C ASP A 45 7.58 11.13 5.94
N THR A 46 6.27 11.01 6.17
CA THR A 46 5.31 12.09 5.91
C THR A 46 5.28 13.14 7.01
N GLY A 47 5.81 12.84 8.20
CA GLY A 47 6.03 13.82 9.26
C GLY A 47 7.22 14.72 8.95
N LEU A 48 8.31 14.13 8.45
CA LEU A 48 9.51 14.83 7.99
C LEU A 48 9.41 15.35 6.55
N GLN A 49 8.35 14.97 5.83
CA GLN A 49 8.10 15.31 4.43
C GLN A 49 9.30 15.03 3.51
N LYS A 50 9.91 13.85 3.65
CA LYS A 50 11.08 13.49 2.84
C LYS A 50 11.10 12.01 2.51
N VAL A 51 11.75 11.69 1.39
CA VAL A 51 12.20 10.33 1.11
C VAL A 51 13.43 10.06 1.97
N LEU A 52 13.41 8.94 2.68
CA LEU A 52 14.52 8.48 3.54
C LEU A 52 15.59 7.80 2.70
N TRP A 53 15.17 6.90 1.82
CA TRP A 53 16.04 6.17 0.90
C TRP A 53 15.22 5.59 -0.27
N GLU A 54 15.91 5.31 -1.37
CA GLU A 54 15.43 4.49 -2.48
C GLU A 54 16.56 3.54 -2.88
N VAL A 55 16.31 2.24 -2.87
CA VAL A 55 17.30 1.20 -3.14
C VAL A 55 16.74 0.09 -4.01
N SER A 56 17.60 -0.54 -4.80
CA SER A 56 17.34 -1.84 -5.43
C SER A 56 18.20 -2.87 -4.71
N PRO A 57 17.68 -3.58 -3.68
CA PRO A 57 18.47 -4.52 -2.90
C PRO A 57 19.04 -5.61 -3.80
N PRO A 58 20.25 -6.11 -3.52
CA PRO A 58 20.86 -7.22 -4.25
C PRO A 58 19.87 -8.39 -4.41
N TYR A 59 19.92 -9.06 -5.55
CA TYR A 59 19.07 -10.22 -5.88
C TYR A 59 17.57 -9.92 -6.01
N SER A 60 17.13 -8.67 -5.87
CA SER A 60 15.75 -8.30 -6.18
C SER A 60 15.56 -8.22 -7.69
N ASP A 61 14.54 -8.87 -8.20
CA ASP A 61 14.18 -8.84 -9.62
C ASP A 61 12.70 -8.45 -9.80
N TRP A 62 12.20 -8.56 -11.02
CA TRP A 62 10.80 -8.27 -11.32
C TRP A 62 9.81 -9.06 -10.45
N TRP A 63 10.24 -10.18 -9.88
CA TRP A 63 9.42 -11.05 -9.06
C TRP A 63 9.66 -10.86 -7.58
N SER A 64 10.32 -9.80 -7.14
CA SER A 64 10.33 -9.39 -5.73
C SER A 64 9.16 -8.45 -5.43
N SER A 65 8.51 -8.59 -4.28
CA SER A 65 7.42 -7.70 -3.87
C SER A 65 7.46 -7.38 -2.38
N LEU A 66 7.11 -6.13 -2.06
CA LEU A 66 6.91 -5.62 -0.72
C LEU A 66 5.75 -6.37 -0.06
N THR A 67 5.99 -6.97 1.12
CA THR A 67 5.00 -7.82 1.79
C THR A 67 4.47 -7.19 3.09
N ALA A 68 5.37 -6.65 3.92
CA ALA A 68 5.01 -6.06 5.21
C ALA A 68 6.08 -5.07 5.69
N MET A 69 5.76 -4.36 6.77
CA MET A 69 6.69 -3.56 7.55
C MET A 69 6.33 -3.74 9.03
N SER A 70 7.33 -3.88 9.90
CA SER A 70 7.13 -3.94 11.35
C SER A 70 8.40 -3.53 12.07
N GLY A 71 8.26 -2.72 13.12
CA GLY A 71 9.39 -2.11 13.79
C GLY A 71 10.27 -1.36 12.79
N ASP A 72 11.58 -1.57 12.85
CA ASP A 72 12.51 -0.90 11.95
C ASP A 72 12.92 -1.79 10.77
N GLN A 73 12.04 -2.72 10.37
CA GLN A 73 12.24 -3.61 9.22
C GLN A 73 11.14 -3.50 8.17
N VAL A 74 11.58 -3.65 6.92
CA VAL A 74 10.75 -3.84 5.74
C VAL A 74 10.93 -5.26 5.24
N TYR A 75 9.83 -5.93 4.91
CA TYR A 75 9.85 -7.32 4.46
C TYR A 75 9.51 -7.42 2.98
N ILE A 76 10.26 -8.27 2.28
CA ILE A 76 10.11 -8.54 0.85
C ILE A 76 9.95 -10.04 0.67
N HIS A 77 9.04 -10.42 -0.24
CA HIS A 77 8.96 -11.78 -0.77
C HIS A 77 9.54 -11.86 -2.17
N ASP A 78 10.24 -12.94 -2.47
CA ASP A 78 10.70 -13.27 -3.81
C ASP A 78 9.89 -14.41 -4.41
N TYR A 79 9.63 -14.34 -5.72
CA TYR A 79 8.84 -15.33 -6.45
C TYR A 79 9.67 -15.92 -7.59
N ARG A 80 10.36 -17.04 -7.34
CA ARG A 80 11.28 -17.65 -8.33
C ARG A 80 10.59 -18.30 -9.52
N TYR A 81 9.29 -18.58 -9.45
CA TYR A 81 8.55 -19.32 -10.47
C TYR A 81 7.39 -18.46 -11.01
N PRO A 82 7.56 -17.77 -12.14
CA PRO A 82 6.52 -16.91 -12.73
C PRO A 82 5.17 -17.62 -12.96
N GLU A 83 5.22 -18.93 -13.23
CA GLU A 83 4.06 -19.79 -13.48
C GLU A 83 3.29 -20.16 -12.21
N ILE A 84 3.90 -20.00 -11.03
CA ILE A 84 3.33 -20.34 -9.73
C ILE A 84 3.54 -19.13 -8.80
N PRO A 85 2.52 -18.29 -8.57
CA PRO A 85 2.63 -17.07 -7.78
C PRO A 85 2.71 -17.36 -6.27
N GLU A 86 3.60 -18.26 -5.88
CA GLU A 86 3.90 -18.60 -4.49
C GLU A 86 5.20 -17.89 -4.07
N PRO A 87 5.19 -17.12 -2.97
CA PRO A 87 6.41 -16.56 -2.42
C PRO A 87 7.35 -17.68 -1.99
N THR A 88 8.63 -17.50 -2.28
CA THR A 88 9.68 -18.50 -2.06
C THR A 88 10.59 -18.13 -0.91
N ASP A 89 11.02 -16.87 -0.82
CA ASP A 89 11.94 -16.44 0.22
C ASP A 89 11.40 -15.19 0.92
N LEU A 90 11.82 -15.02 2.18
CA LEU A 90 11.53 -13.84 2.98
C LEU A 90 12.84 -13.09 3.26
N ARG A 91 12.90 -11.84 2.83
CA ARG A 91 14.04 -10.95 3.10
C ARG A 91 13.62 -9.79 3.98
N ALA A 92 14.54 -9.33 4.83
CA ALA A 92 14.38 -8.12 5.61
C ALA A 92 15.38 -7.05 5.20
N LEU A 93 14.88 -5.82 5.10
CA LEU A 93 15.68 -4.61 4.96
C LEU A 93 15.51 -3.73 6.19
N SER A 94 16.52 -2.93 6.49
CA SER A 94 16.46 -1.84 7.45
C SER A 94 15.54 -0.74 6.96
N LEU A 95 14.57 -0.33 7.78
CA LEU A 95 13.74 0.84 7.50
C LEU A 95 14.54 2.15 7.58
N LEU A 96 15.70 2.15 8.26
CA LEU A 96 16.51 3.35 8.45
C LEU A 96 17.25 3.77 7.18
N ASP A 97 17.77 2.81 6.42
CA ASP A 97 18.68 3.06 5.28
C ASP A 97 18.47 2.14 4.07
N GLY A 98 17.53 1.19 4.14
CA GLY A 98 17.26 0.25 3.04
C GLY A 98 18.29 -0.88 2.92
N SER A 99 19.26 -0.98 3.83
CA SER A 99 20.28 -2.04 3.81
C SER A 99 19.66 -3.42 4.05
N SER A 100 20.18 -4.45 3.38
CA SER A 100 19.75 -5.84 3.61
C SER A 100 20.23 -6.34 4.97
N LEU A 101 19.33 -6.92 5.77
CA LEU A 101 19.61 -7.42 7.11
C LEU A 101 19.83 -8.94 7.11
N TRP A 102 18.85 -9.69 6.61
CA TRP A 102 18.88 -11.15 6.56
C TRP A 102 17.91 -11.69 5.50
N GLU A 103 18.09 -12.98 5.19
CA GLU A 103 17.26 -13.74 4.26
C GLU A 103 16.90 -15.11 4.86
N LEU A 104 15.65 -15.51 4.67
CA LEU A 104 15.13 -16.82 5.01
C LEU A 104 14.63 -17.52 3.76
N ALA A 105 15.47 -18.43 3.25
CA ALA A 105 15.14 -19.23 2.09
C ALA A 105 13.96 -20.18 2.37
N ASN A 106 13.05 -20.34 1.41
CA ASN A 106 11.88 -21.22 1.50
C ASN A 106 10.92 -20.89 2.66
N GLN A 107 10.91 -19.63 3.13
CA GLN A 107 10.02 -19.15 4.19
C GLN A 107 9.12 -18.04 3.66
N VAL A 108 7.86 -18.06 4.10
CA VAL A 108 6.90 -16.99 3.84
C VAL A 108 6.51 -16.32 5.15
N LEU A 109 6.30 -15.01 5.11
CA LEU A 109 5.81 -14.27 6.26
C LEU A 109 4.31 -14.58 6.40
N VAL A 110 3.91 -15.04 7.58
CA VAL A 110 2.51 -15.23 7.92
C VAL A 110 1.98 -13.95 8.54
N GLU A 111 2.63 -13.49 9.61
CA GLU A 111 2.28 -12.24 10.30
C GLU A 111 3.43 -11.78 11.20
N PRO A 112 3.61 -10.45 11.39
CA PRO A 112 4.40 -9.94 12.49
C PRO A 112 3.75 -10.25 13.85
N LEU A 113 4.55 -10.62 14.84
CA LEU A 113 4.12 -10.85 16.22
C LEU A 113 4.60 -9.69 17.12
N GLU A 114 4.33 -9.77 18.42
CA GLU A 114 4.91 -8.86 19.40
C GLU A 114 6.44 -8.84 19.26
N LYS A 115 7.02 -7.63 19.21
CA LYS A 115 8.43 -7.46 18.89
C LYS A 115 9.33 -8.27 19.86
N PRO A 116 10.42 -8.85 19.36
CA PRO A 116 10.94 -8.76 17.99
C PRO A 116 10.53 -9.97 17.14
N TRP A 117 9.35 -10.55 17.27
CA TRP A 117 9.06 -11.86 16.67
C TRP A 117 8.27 -11.77 15.36
N LEU A 118 8.51 -12.73 14.46
CA LEU A 118 7.71 -12.96 13.26
C LEU A 118 7.25 -14.41 13.24
N LYS A 119 6.03 -14.62 12.75
CA LYS A 119 5.55 -15.95 12.39
C LYS A 119 5.80 -16.19 10.91
N VAL A 120 6.48 -17.28 10.60
CA VAL A 120 6.78 -17.71 9.24
C VAL A 120 6.26 -19.12 9.00
N ALA A 121 6.06 -19.47 7.73
CA ALA A 121 5.73 -20.82 7.32
C ALA A 121 6.72 -21.32 6.27
N GLY A 122 7.20 -22.55 6.45
CA GLY A 122 8.02 -23.21 5.45
C GLY A 122 7.17 -23.79 4.33
N ARG A 123 7.69 -23.75 3.10
CA ARG A 123 7.06 -24.45 1.97
C ARG A 123 7.02 -25.96 2.23
N GLN A 124 5.84 -26.56 2.09
CA GLN A 124 5.68 -28.01 2.01
C GLN A 124 5.16 -28.34 0.60
N GLY A 125 5.56 -29.49 0.04
CA GLY A 125 5.02 -29.95 -1.25
C GLY A 125 3.50 -30.11 -1.24
N ARG A 126 2.89 -30.33 -2.41
CA ARG A 126 1.43 -30.45 -2.57
C ARG A 126 0.82 -31.40 -1.52
N GLY A 127 -0.04 -30.86 -0.65
CA GLY A 127 -0.79 -31.60 0.36
C GLY A 127 -0.18 -31.63 1.78
N GLY A 128 0.98 -31.01 2.00
CA GLY A 128 1.58 -30.89 3.33
C GLY A 128 0.92 -29.82 4.20
N VAL A 129 0.77 -30.09 5.49
CA VAL A 129 0.34 -29.09 6.48
C VAL A 129 1.45 -28.03 6.62
N PRO A 130 1.14 -26.72 6.56
CA PRO A 130 2.16 -25.67 6.73
C PRO A 130 2.88 -25.84 8.06
N LYS A 131 4.22 -25.88 8.03
CA LYS A 131 5.03 -25.90 9.24
C LYS A 131 5.33 -24.46 9.64
N TYR A 132 4.62 -23.99 10.66
CA TYR A 132 4.86 -22.69 11.26
C TYR A 132 6.13 -22.69 12.11
N SER A 133 6.79 -21.54 12.15
CA SER A 133 7.96 -21.29 12.99
C SER A 133 7.97 -19.83 13.40
N VAL A 134 8.64 -19.55 14.51
CA VAL A 134 8.85 -18.18 14.98
C VAL A 134 10.31 -17.81 14.73
N VAL A 135 10.56 -16.62 14.20
CA VAL A 135 11.92 -16.10 13.97
C VAL A 135 12.07 -14.72 14.61
N ASP A 136 13.29 -14.41 15.03
CA ASP A 136 13.67 -13.07 15.48
C ASP A 136 13.77 -12.13 14.28
N ALA A 137 13.01 -11.04 14.32
CA ALA A 137 12.86 -10.05 13.26
C ALA A 137 14.16 -9.27 12.97
N ASN A 138 15.06 -9.16 13.96
CA ASN A 138 16.32 -8.44 13.79
C ASN A 138 17.41 -9.31 13.17
N THR A 139 17.38 -10.61 13.41
CA THR A 139 18.47 -11.52 13.04
C THR A 139 18.07 -12.62 12.05
N GLY A 140 16.78 -12.87 11.88
CA GLY A 140 16.25 -14.03 11.14
C GLY A 140 16.41 -15.36 11.87
N ALA A 141 16.99 -15.39 13.08
CA ALA A 141 17.25 -16.64 13.79
C ALA A 141 15.94 -17.29 14.28
N TYR A 142 15.85 -18.62 14.13
CA TYR A 142 14.71 -19.38 14.62
C TYR A 142 14.65 -19.35 16.15
N SER A 143 13.45 -19.10 16.66
CA SER A 143 13.15 -19.11 18.07
C SER A 143 12.97 -20.55 18.59
N PRO A 144 13.41 -20.84 19.83
CA PRO A 144 13.07 -22.10 20.49
C PRO A 144 11.63 -22.10 21.05
N PHE A 145 10.93 -20.96 21.07
CA PHE A 145 9.59 -20.84 21.66
C PHE A 145 8.49 -21.40 20.73
N LYS A 146 7.41 -21.89 21.35
CA LYS A 146 6.20 -22.30 20.63
C LYS A 146 5.29 -21.10 20.36
N GLU A 147 4.72 -21.08 19.16
CA GLU A 147 3.85 -20.03 18.60
C GLU A 147 2.74 -19.55 19.56
N GLU A 148 2.11 -20.49 20.27
CA GLU A 148 0.93 -20.29 21.12
C GLU A 148 1.09 -19.27 22.26
N SER A 149 2.32 -18.81 22.51
CA SER A 149 2.66 -17.88 23.60
C SER A 149 2.77 -16.42 23.18
N LEU A 150 2.68 -16.11 21.88
CA LEU A 150 2.90 -14.76 21.36
C LEU A 150 1.61 -14.12 20.86
N THR A 151 1.44 -12.84 21.17
CA THR A 151 0.28 -12.08 20.74
C THR A 151 0.55 -11.41 19.40
N VAL A 152 -0.50 -11.30 18.58
CA VAL A 152 -0.48 -10.48 17.36
C VAL A 152 -0.63 -9.02 17.79
N PRO A 153 0.27 -8.11 17.39
CA PRO A 153 0.14 -6.71 17.71
C PRO A 153 -1.20 -6.19 17.20
N LYS A 154 -1.91 -5.41 18.02
CA LYS A 154 -3.03 -4.60 17.55
C LYS A 154 -2.47 -3.52 16.63
N GLY A 155 -2.39 -3.81 15.33
CA GLY A 155 -2.08 -2.82 14.31
C GLY A 155 -3.15 -1.74 14.25
N LEU A 156 -2.76 -0.51 13.91
CA LEU A 156 -3.73 0.51 13.52
C LEU A 156 -4.48 0.02 12.28
N ALA A 157 -5.78 0.29 12.22
CA ALA A 157 -6.56 0.13 11.00
C ALA A 157 -6.13 1.21 10.00
N LEU A 158 -5.17 0.89 9.13
CA LEU A 158 -5.05 1.58 7.85
C LEU A 158 -6.38 1.36 7.12
N GLN A 159 -7.12 2.44 6.89
CA GLN A 159 -8.42 2.33 6.25
C GLN A 159 -8.23 2.39 4.73
N ALA A 160 -8.59 1.31 4.06
CA ALA A 160 -8.67 1.24 2.61
C ALA A 160 -10.08 1.64 2.15
N PRO A 161 -10.23 2.17 0.93
CA PRO A 161 -11.53 2.48 0.38
C PRO A 161 -12.31 1.20 0.07
N VAL A 162 -13.63 1.33 0.04
CA VAL A 162 -14.55 0.31 -0.46
C VAL A 162 -14.86 0.63 -1.92
N LEU A 163 -14.65 -0.35 -2.80
CA LEU A 163 -14.96 -0.23 -4.21
C LEU A 163 -16.46 -0.45 -4.45
N TYR A 164 -17.08 0.47 -5.17
CA TYR A 164 -18.47 0.43 -5.64
C TYR A 164 -18.51 0.44 -7.17
N LYS A 165 -19.28 -0.49 -7.74
CA LYS A 165 -19.53 -0.63 -9.18
C LYS A 165 -21.02 -0.65 -9.50
N ASP A 166 -21.33 -0.52 -10.79
CA ASP A 166 -22.69 -0.66 -11.30
C ASP A 166 -23.33 -1.98 -10.84
N GLY A 167 -24.60 -1.90 -10.45
CA GLY A 167 -25.36 -2.98 -9.83
C GLY A 167 -25.19 -3.14 -8.31
N GLU A 168 -24.20 -2.50 -7.67
CA GLU A 168 -24.03 -2.59 -6.23
C GLU A 168 -24.92 -1.59 -5.46
N PRO A 169 -25.36 -1.95 -4.24
CA PRO A 169 -26.05 -1.01 -3.36
C PRO A 169 -25.19 0.24 -3.15
N TYR A 170 -25.81 1.42 -3.25
CA TYR A 170 -25.20 2.74 -3.09
C TYR A 170 -24.38 3.31 -4.26
N PHE A 171 -24.07 2.54 -5.31
CA PHE A 171 -23.34 3.08 -6.47
C PHE A 171 -24.08 4.25 -7.15
N GLU A 172 -25.35 4.07 -7.53
CA GLU A 172 -26.13 5.12 -8.20
C GLU A 172 -26.33 6.39 -7.33
N PRO A 173 -26.67 6.29 -6.03
CA PRO A 173 -26.67 7.45 -5.15
C PRO A 173 -25.31 8.18 -5.07
N MET A 174 -24.19 7.44 -4.97
CA MET A 174 -22.86 8.04 -4.93
C MET A 174 -22.49 8.72 -6.26
N LYS A 175 -22.82 8.09 -7.39
CA LYS A 175 -22.64 8.64 -8.73
C LYS A 175 -23.41 9.94 -8.92
N ALA A 176 -24.69 9.98 -8.51
CA ALA A 176 -25.50 11.19 -8.55
C ALA A 176 -24.95 12.31 -7.64
N PHE A 177 -24.44 11.92 -6.46
CA PHE A 177 -23.77 12.86 -5.56
C PHE A 177 -22.51 13.45 -6.19
N ILE A 178 -21.62 12.63 -6.75
CA ILE A 178 -20.40 13.09 -7.45
C ILE A 178 -20.79 14.04 -8.60
N ALA A 179 -21.75 13.65 -9.44
CA ALA A 179 -22.21 14.47 -10.55
C ALA A 179 -22.70 15.86 -10.09
N THR A 180 -23.38 15.94 -8.94
CA THR A 180 -23.82 17.21 -8.36
C THR A 180 -22.63 18.05 -7.87
N MET A 181 -21.64 17.41 -7.23
CA MET A 181 -20.48 18.09 -6.64
C MET A 181 -19.46 18.58 -7.67
N THR A 182 -19.44 17.99 -8.87
CA THR A 182 -18.40 18.23 -9.87
C THR A 182 -18.94 18.68 -11.22
N ASP A 183 -20.14 19.26 -11.22
CA ASP A 183 -20.80 19.82 -12.42
C ASP A 183 -20.93 18.81 -13.57
N GLY A 184 -21.38 17.59 -13.25
CA GLY A 184 -21.82 16.61 -14.25
C GLY A 184 -20.87 15.44 -14.53
N HIS A 185 -19.84 15.20 -13.72
CA HIS A 185 -19.02 13.98 -13.89
C HIS A 185 -19.89 12.74 -13.65
N SER A 186 -19.93 11.84 -14.64
CA SER A 186 -20.62 10.56 -14.54
C SER A 186 -19.63 9.45 -14.20
N ALA A 187 -19.55 9.11 -12.92
CA ALA A 187 -18.65 8.08 -12.42
C ALA A 187 -19.04 6.68 -12.94
N ILE A 188 -18.04 5.86 -13.31
CA ILE A 188 -18.23 4.47 -13.73
C ILE A 188 -17.71 3.45 -12.72
N SER A 189 -16.89 3.89 -11.77
CA SER A 189 -16.28 3.11 -10.69
C SER A 189 -15.90 4.07 -9.58
N ILE A 190 -16.18 3.73 -8.33
CA ILE A 190 -15.99 4.62 -7.18
C ILE A 190 -15.32 3.86 -6.04
N ASP A 191 -14.12 4.27 -5.66
CA ASP A 191 -13.49 3.94 -4.39
C ASP A 191 -13.94 4.96 -3.35
N TYR A 192 -14.70 4.52 -2.34
CA TYR A 192 -15.25 5.38 -1.29
C TYR A 192 -14.54 5.17 0.04
N LEU A 193 -14.20 6.27 0.72
CA LEU A 193 -13.67 6.27 2.09
C LEU A 193 -14.33 7.38 2.90
N GLU A 194 -14.74 7.04 4.13
CA GLU A 194 -15.29 7.99 5.08
C GLU A 194 -14.34 8.19 6.27
N TRP A 195 -14.05 9.45 6.58
CA TRP A 195 -13.32 9.85 7.78
C TRP A 195 -13.97 11.11 8.35
N ASN A 196 -14.90 10.95 9.29
CA ASN A 196 -15.78 12.00 9.78
C ASN A 196 -15.02 13.31 10.10
N PRO A 197 -15.43 14.48 9.58
CA PRO A 197 -16.64 14.75 8.79
C PRO A 197 -16.45 14.70 7.27
N PHE A 198 -15.41 14.03 6.76
CA PHE A 198 -15.07 13.99 5.35
C PHE A 198 -15.56 12.71 4.66
N MET A 199 -16.02 12.89 3.43
CA MET A 199 -16.31 11.82 2.47
C MET A 199 -15.33 11.97 1.30
N MET A 200 -14.69 10.88 0.92
CA MET A 200 -13.64 10.84 -0.10
C MET A 200 -14.01 9.85 -1.19
N PHE A 201 -13.86 10.27 -2.43
CA PHE A 201 -14.22 9.51 -3.63
C PHE A 201 -13.03 9.54 -4.58
N SER A 202 -12.44 8.37 -4.84
CA SER A 202 -11.57 8.16 -6.00
C SER A 202 -12.43 7.53 -7.08
N TYR A 203 -12.65 8.20 -8.20
CA TYR A 203 -13.59 7.72 -9.21
C TYR A 203 -13.07 7.92 -10.63
N TYR A 204 -13.59 7.10 -11.54
CA TYR A 204 -13.24 7.13 -12.94
C TYR A 204 -14.39 7.68 -13.78
N ILE A 205 -14.06 8.45 -14.81
CA ILE A 205 -14.96 8.86 -15.88
C ILE A 205 -14.37 8.49 -17.25
N TYR A 206 -15.24 8.41 -18.26
CA TYR A 206 -14.80 8.45 -19.65
C TYR A 206 -14.69 9.88 -20.15
N GLN A 207 -13.55 10.24 -20.73
CA GLN A 207 -13.35 11.46 -21.48
C GLN A 207 -12.60 11.12 -22.76
N GLN A 208 -13.23 11.40 -23.92
CA GLN A 208 -12.67 11.06 -25.24
C GLN A 208 -12.23 9.59 -25.34
N GLU A 209 -13.12 8.66 -24.93
CA GLU A 209 -12.89 7.20 -24.91
C GLU A 209 -11.76 6.72 -23.96
N LYS A 210 -11.10 7.63 -23.24
CA LYS A 210 -10.10 7.28 -22.24
C LYS A 210 -10.66 7.40 -20.83
N LEU A 211 -10.12 6.59 -19.94
CA LEU A 211 -10.41 6.64 -18.52
C LEU A 211 -9.51 7.66 -17.83
N ILE A 212 -10.14 8.54 -17.06
CA ILE A 212 -9.46 9.52 -16.22
C ILE A 212 -9.97 9.37 -14.79
N GLN A 213 -9.04 9.35 -13.85
CA GLN A 213 -9.31 9.22 -12.43
C GLN A 213 -9.26 10.60 -11.75
N PHE A 214 -10.22 10.83 -10.86
CA PHE A 214 -10.32 12.01 -10.02
C PHE A 214 -10.36 11.60 -8.55
N LEU A 215 -9.82 12.47 -7.70
CA LEU A 215 -10.03 12.44 -6.26
C LEU A 215 -10.92 13.63 -5.87
N LEU A 216 -12.06 13.33 -5.25
CA LEU A 216 -12.99 14.30 -4.68
C LEU A 216 -13.05 14.11 -3.17
N VAL A 217 -12.90 15.20 -2.42
CA VAL A 217 -13.09 15.25 -0.98
C VAL A 217 -14.08 16.35 -0.65
N VAL A 218 -15.11 15.97 0.10
CA VAL A 218 -16.17 16.87 0.56
C VAL A 218 -16.38 16.69 2.05
N ASN A 219 -16.91 17.70 2.73
CA ASN A 219 -17.34 17.54 4.12
C ASN A 219 -18.84 17.18 4.22
N LYS A 220 -19.31 16.89 5.44
CA LYS A 220 -20.73 16.59 5.73
C LYS A 220 -21.70 17.74 5.39
N SER A 221 -21.22 18.98 5.29
CA SER A 221 -21.99 20.13 4.82
C SER A 221 -22.08 20.22 3.29
N LYS A 222 -21.51 19.25 2.56
CA LYS A 222 -21.38 19.21 1.10
C LYS A 222 -20.53 20.36 0.54
N GLU A 223 -19.60 20.87 1.32
CA GLU A 223 -18.59 21.80 0.81
C GLU A 223 -17.50 21.00 0.11
N LEU A 224 -17.11 21.43 -1.09
CA LEU A 224 -16.00 20.87 -1.84
C LEU A 224 -14.70 21.30 -1.17
N ILE A 225 -13.95 20.34 -0.63
CA ILE A 225 -12.68 20.59 0.06
C ILE A 225 -11.50 20.38 -0.89
N PHE A 226 -11.59 19.37 -1.76
CA PHE A 226 -10.56 19.04 -2.73
C PHE A 226 -11.19 18.33 -3.93
N HIS A 227 -10.77 18.69 -5.15
CA HIS A 227 -11.16 17.98 -6.37
C HIS A 227 -10.01 18.10 -7.38
N GLU A 228 -9.37 16.98 -7.71
CA GLU A 228 -8.21 16.96 -8.61
C GLU A 228 -8.23 15.74 -9.51
N GLN A 229 -7.81 15.92 -10.77
CA GLN A 229 -7.48 14.82 -11.66
C GLN A 229 -6.15 14.18 -11.19
N ILE A 230 -6.20 12.90 -10.83
CA ILE A 230 -5.04 12.19 -10.28
C ILE A 230 -4.41 11.20 -11.27
N SER A 231 -4.99 10.98 -12.45
CA SER A 231 -4.37 10.17 -13.50
C SER A 231 -4.30 10.89 -14.84
N ALA A 232 -3.29 10.56 -15.63
CA ALA A 232 -3.35 10.76 -17.07
C ALA A 232 -4.46 9.87 -17.69
N PRO A 233 -4.98 10.24 -18.89
CA PRO A 233 -5.89 9.38 -19.64
C PRO A 233 -5.29 8.00 -19.91
N SER A 234 -6.07 6.93 -19.72
CA SER A 234 -5.62 5.55 -19.87
C SER A 234 -6.72 4.61 -20.37
N ASP A 235 -6.35 3.39 -20.78
CA ASP A 235 -7.28 2.38 -21.32
C ASP A 235 -7.91 1.49 -20.25
N GLY A 236 -7.58 1.67 -18.96
CA GLY A 236 -8.04 0.77 -17.90
C GLY A 236 -8.07 1.42 -16.53
N ILE A 237 -8.90 0.84 -15.65
CA ILE A 237 -8.98 1.18 -14.22
C ILE A 237 -7.72 0.64 -13.52
N GLY A 238 -7.04 1.49 -12.74
CA GLY A 238 -5.89 1.10 -11.92
C GLY A 238 -6.29 0.46 -10.58
N GLN A 239 -5.30 0.04 -9.79
CA GLN A 239 -5.54 -0.39 -8.40
C GLN A 239 -5.94 0.78 -7.51
N ALA A 240 -6.59 0.48 -6.37
CA ALA A 240 -7.00 1.47 -5.37
C ALA A 240 -5.84 2.42 -5.03
N THR A 241 -6.10 3.71 -5.19
CA THR A 241 -5.05 4.74 -5.15
C THR A 241 -5.04 5.55 -3.87
N MET A 242 -5.89 5.22 -2.88
CA MET A 242 -6.13 6.06 -1.70
C MET A 242 -6.10 5.22 -0.43
N LEU A 243 -5.46 5.71 0.63
CA LEU A 243 -5.34 5.07 1.93
C LEU A 243 -5.43 6.12 3.04
N MET A 244 -6.17 5.85 4.11
CA MET A 244 -6.28 6.75 5.25
C MET A 244 -5.55 6.20 6.46
N LYS A 245 -4.60 6.97 7.00
CA LYS A 245 -3.91 6.68 8.25
C LYS A 245 -4.06 7.86 9.20
N GLU A 246 -4.78 7.65 10.30
CA GLU A 246 -5.13 8.69 11.27
C GLU A 246 -5.79 9.89 10.57
N ASP A 247 -5.14 11.05 10.54
CA ASP A 247 -5.57 12.30 9.94
C ASP A 247 -4.94 12.55 8.56
N LEU A 248 -4.24 11.56 8.00
CA LEU A 248 -3.52 11.68 6.75
C LEU A 248 -4.13 10.78 5.66
N LEU A 249 -4.67 11.42 4.62
CA LEU A 249 -4.99 10.74 3.37
C LEU A 249 -3.73 10.63 2.52
N VAL A 250 -3.35 9.43 2.14
CA VAL A 250 -2.36 9.18 1.10
C VAL A 250 -3.07 8.83 -0.18
N PHE A 251 -2.61 9.39 -1.30
CA PHE A 251 -3.10 9.02 -2.61
C PHE A 251 -2.02 9.05 -3.69
N LEU A 252 -2.22 8.28 -4.75
CA LEU A 252 -1.27 8.14 -5.84
C LEU A 252 -1.71 8.92 -7.07
N LYS A 253 -0.81 9.75 -7.59
CA LYS A 253 -0.99 10.50 -8.83
C LYS A 253 -0.13 9.92 -9.94
N ASN A 254 -0.69 9.81 -11.15
CA ASN A 254 0.00 9.35 -12.36
C ASN A 254 0.79 8.03 -12.20
N LYS A 255 0.39 7.21 -11.23
CA LYS A 255 1.08 5.98 -10.81
C LYS A 255 2.51 6.16 -10.31
N ASN A 256 3.10 7.36 -10.26
CA ASN A 256 4.49 7.57 -9.83
C ASN A 256 4.66 8.71 -8.82
N GLU A 257 3.58 9.36 -8.41
CA GLU A 257 3.62 10.48 -7.48
C GLU A 257 2.85 10.10 -6.21
N PHE A 258 3.57 10.07 -5.09
CA PHE A 258 3.01 9.86 -3.76
C PHE A 258 2.57 11.22 -3.22
N SER A 259 1.28 11.38 -2.93
CA SER A 259 0.72 12.61 -2.39
C SER A 259 -0.02 12.35 -1.09
N SER A 260 -0.12 13.38 -0.25
CA SER A 260 -0.95 13.30 0.95
C SER A 260 -1.69 14.60 1.27
N LEU A 261 -2.86 14.47 1.88
CA LEU A 261 -3.67 15.54 2.46
C LEU A 261 -3.78 15.30 3.96
N LYS A 262 -3.58 16.36 4.76
CA LYS A 262 -3.73 16.30 6.21
C LYS A 262 -5.03 16.98 6.64
N PHE A 263 -5.84 16.28 7.42
CA PHE A 263 -7.10 16.75 7.97
C PHE A 263 -6.90 17.21 9.43
N SER A 264 -6.95 18.52 9.67
CA SER A 264 -6.87 19.10 11.02
C SER A 264 -8.22 19.17 11.71
#